data_AF-A0A1I7U2S6-F1
#
_entry.id   AF-A0A1I7U2S6-F1
#
_cell.length_a   1.000
_cell.length_b   1.000
_cell.length_c   1.000
_cell.angle_alpha   90.00
_cell.angle_beta   90.00
_cell.angle_gamma   90.00
#
_symmetry.space_group_name_H-M   'P 1'
#
loop_
_entity.id
_entity.type
_entity.pdbx_description
1 polymer ?
#
loop_
_entity_poly.entity_id
_entity_poly.type
_entity_poly.pdbx_seq_one_letter_code
_entity_poly.pdbx_strand_id
1 'polypeptide(L)' 'MFTNFNRQSNMREFVTMRWNEKRRPREYVYKKGYSSVWEMPTDCAEFLDVERKTDGKIASFSITADDFTFLVWN' A
#
# COMPACT_ATOMS: atom_id res chain seq x y z
N MET A 1 -21.78 14.13 -8.55
CA MET A 1 -21.72 14.23 -7.08
C MET A 1 -20.56 13.39 -6.63
N PHE A 2 -19.42 13.99 -6.28
CA PHE A 2 -18.23 13.25 -5.85
C PHE A 2 -18.49 12.77 -4.42
N THR A 3 -18.53 11.45 -4.21
CA THR A 3 -18.57 10.88 -2.86
C THR A 3 -17.29 11.28 -2.13
N ASN A 4 -17.42 12.14 -1.12
CA ASN A 4 -16.33 12.47 -0.21
C ASN A 4 -15.75 11.17 0.36
N PHE A 5 -14.48 10.88 0.05
CA PHE A 5 -13.78 9.73 0.61
C PHE A 5 -13.54 9.97 2.10
N ASN A 6 -14.43 9.45 2.94
CA ASN A 6 -14.22 9.43 4.38
C ASN A 6 -13.35 8.21 4.72
N ARG A 7 -12.05 8.46 4.85
CA ARG A 7 -11.03 7.46 5.20
C ARG A 7 -11.40 6.64 6.44
N GLN A 8 -12.06 7.22 7.43
CA GLN A 8 -12.39 6.51 8.67
C GLN A 8 -13.59 5.56 8.52
N SER A 9 -14.59 5.90 7.70
CA SER A 9 -15.75 5.03 7.50
C SER A 9 -15.45 3.88 6.54
N ASN A 10 -14.68 4.15 5.48
CA ASN A 10 -14.41 3.17 4.42
C ASN A 10 -13.36 2.11 4.82
N MET A 11 -12.55 2.38 5.86
CA MET A 11 -11.50 1.48 6.33
C MET A 11 -11.93 0.61 7.53
N ARG A 12 -13.16 0.73 8.05
CA ARG A 12 -13.61 -0.01 9.24
C ARG A 12 -13.51 -1.53 9.10
N GLU A 13 -13.61 -2.04 7.88
CA GLU A 13 -13.59 -3.47 7.59
C GLU A 13 -12.17 -4.05 7.47
N PHE A 14 -11.15 -3.18 7.37
CA PHE A 14 -9.77 -3.59 7.17
C PHE A 14 -8.92 -3.26 8.39
N VAL A 15 -8.36 -4.29 9.01
CA VAL A 15 -7.33 -4.11 10.03
C VAL A 15 -6.06 -3.67 9.33
N THR A 16 -5.73 -2.38 9.45
CA THR A 16 -4.50 -1.82 8.90
C THR A 16 -3.40 -1.77 9.93
N MET A 17 -2.16 -1.97 9.51
CA MET A 17 -0.97 -1.90 10.35
C MET A 17 0.00 -0.87 9.77
N ARG A 18 0.86 -0.28 10.61
CA ARG A 18 1.99 0.51 10.12
C ARG A 18 3.09 -0.41 9.59
N TRP A 19 3.98 0.15 8.77
CA TRP A 19 5.16 -0.56 8.30
C TRP A 19 5.97 -1.17 9.46
N ASN A 20 6.45 -2.40 9.23
CA ASN A 20 7.33 -3.11 10.12
C ASN A 20 8.43 -3.79 9.29
N GLU A 21 9.68 -3.41 9.57
CA GLU A 21 10.88 -3.91 8.87
C GLU A 21 11.02 -5.45 8.91
N LYS A 22 10.46 -6.12 9.94
CA LYS A 22 10.50 -7.58 10.05
C LYS A 22 9.52 -8.29 9.11
N ARG A 23 8.56 -7.55 8.55
CA ARG A 23 7.46 -8.11 7.75
C ARG A 23 7.63 -7.88 6.25
N ARG A 24 8.24 -6.75 5.87
CA ARG A 24 8.53 -6.42 4.48
C ARG A 24 9.63 -5.36 4.37
N PRO A 25 10.32 -5.27 3.21
CA PRO A 25 11.22 -4.16 2.92
C PRO A 25 10.53 -2.79 3.01
N ARG A 26 11.34 -1.75 3.24
CA ARG A 26 10.90 -0.36 3.27
C ARG A 26 10.51 0.14 1.87
N GLU A 27 11.33 -0.18 0.88
CA GLU A 27 11.20 0.33 -0.48
C GLU A 27 10.60 -0.74 -1.41
N TYR A 28 9.73 -0.30 -2.32
CA TYR A 28 9.21 -1.14 -3.39
C TYR A 28 9.95 -0.84 -4.70
N VAL A 29 10.53 -1.88 -5.30
CA VAL A 29 11.19 -1.79 -6.61
C VAL A 29 10.30 -2.43 -7.66
N TYR A 30 9.80 -1.63 -8.59
CA TYR A 30 9.00 -2.17 -9.69
C TYR A 30 9.89 -2.99 -10.64
N LYS A 31 9.32 -4.06 -11.17
CA LYS A 31 9.94 -4.74 -12.30
C LYS A 31 9.88 -3.84 -13.53
N LYS A 32 10.95 -3.82 -14.31
CA LYS A 32 11.02 -3.07 -15.58
C LYS A 32 9.78 -3.37 -16.44
N GLY A 33 9.09 -2.32 -16.87
CA GLY A 33 7.89 -2.41 -17.71
C GLY A 33 6.56 -2.53 -16.96
N TYR A 34 6.56 -2.65 -15.62
CA TYR A 34 5.32 -2.71 -14.82
C TYR A 34 4.83 -1.32 -14.38
N SER A 35 5.67 -0.30 -14.50
CA SER A 35 5.37 1.09 -14.17
C SER A 35 6.28 2.02 -14.97
N SER A 36 5.89 3.27 -15.20
CA SER A 36 6.76 4.30 -15.79
C SER A 36 7.89 4.74 -14.85
N VAL A 37 7.76 4.51 -13.55
CA VAL A 37 8.74 4.89 -12.52
C VAL A 37 9.63 3.72 -12.07
N TRP A 38 9.79 2.70 -12.91
CA TRP A 38 10.45 1.44 -12.54
C TRP A 38 11.92 1.56 -12.14
N GLU A 39 12.59 2.65 -12.51
CA GLU A 39 13.99 2.93 -12.15
C GLU A 39 14.12 3.54 -10.76
N MET A 40 13.04 4.07 -10.18
CA MET A 40 13.06 4.75 -8.89
C MET A 40 12.27 3.94 -7.85
N PRO A 41 12.95 3.37 -6.82
CA PRO A 41 12.26 2.72 -5.72
C PRO A 41 11.27 3.67 -5.04
N THR A 42 10.13 3.14 -4.62
CA THR A 42 9.13 3.89 -3.85
C THR A 42 9.33 3.64 -2.36
N ASP A 43 9.65 4.69 -1.57
CA ASP A 43 9.68 4.59 -0.11
C ASP A 43 8.26 4.38 0.45
N CYS A 44 8.03 3.22 1.04
CA CYS A 44 6.73 2.80 1.56
C CYS A 44 6.68 2.79 3.10
N ALA A 45 7.56 3.52 3.79
CA ALA A 45 7.58 3.56 5.26
C ALA A 45 6.30 4.13 5.89
N GLU A 46 5.68 5.11 5.21
CA GLU A 46 4.44 5.75 5.69
C GLU A 46 3.16 5.09 5.14
N PHE A 47 3.30 4.00 4.38
CA PHE A 47 2.16 3.27 3.84
C PHE A 47 1.49 2.45 4.93
N LEU A 48 0.19 2.22 4.79
CA LEU A 48 -0.55 1.29 5.63
C LEU A 48 -0.51 -0.10 5.00
N ASP A 49 -0.34 -1.11 5.85
CA ASP A 49 -0.31 -2.51 5.47
C ASP A 49 -1.64 -3.19 5.79
N VAL A 50 -2.09 -4.06 4.90
CA VAL A 50 -3.18 -5.01 5.12
C VAL A 50 -2.67 -6.42 4.84
N GLU A 51 -3.17 -7.38 5.62
CA GLU A 51 -2.81 -8.78 5.49
C GLU A 51 -4.01 -9.59 5.01
N ARG A 52 -3.80 -10.36 3.93
CA ARG A 52 -4.81 -11.29 3.44
C ARG A 52 -4.87 -12.51 4.35
N LYS A 53 -6.00 -12.69 5.03
CA LYS A 53 -6.22 -13.74 6.04
C LYS A 53 -6.00 -15.18 5.56
N THR A 54 -6.15 -15.44 4.26
CA THR A 54 -6.07 -16.81 3.71
C THR A 54 -4.64 -17.32 3.56
N ASP A 55 -3.66 -16.43 3.36
CA ASP A 55 -2.28 -16.82 3.05
C ASP A 55 -1.21 -15.88 3.63
N GLY A 56 -1.60 -14.93 4.48
CA GLY A 56 -0.69 -13.99 5.13
C GLY A 56 -0.05 -12.98 4.18
N LYS A 57 -0.51 -12.89 2.92
CA LYS A 57 0.09 -11.98 1.95
C LYS A 57 -0.13 -10.52 2.35
N ILE A 58 0.93 -9.74 2.31
CA ILE A 58 0.90 -8.33 2.68
C ILE A 58 0.71 -7.48 1.42
N ALA A 59 -0.21 -6.53 1.51
CA ALA A 59 -0.28 -5.40 0.58
C ALA A 59 -0.12 -4.09 1.35
N SER A 60 0.52 -3.12 0.73
CA SER A 60 0.70 -1.77 1.26
C SER A 60 0.01 -0.77 0.37
N PHE A 61 -0.58 0.25 0.98
CA PHE A 61 -1.25 1.30 0.23
C PHE A 61 -1.06 2.68 0.84
N SER A 62 -1.12 3.68 -0.02
CA SER A 62 -1.15 5.09 0.34
C SER A 62 -2.26 5.76 -0.46
N ILE A 63 -3.00 6.64 0.21
CA ILE A 63 -4.10 7.40 -0.37
C ILE A 63 -3.80 8.86 -0.09
N THR A 64 -3.61 9.64 -1.16
CA THR A 64 -3.52 11.10 -1.09
C THR A 64 -4.74 11.72 -1.78
N ALA A 65 -4.80 13.05 -1.90
CA ALA A 65 -5.88 13.69 -2.63
C ALA A 65 -5.86 13.37 -4.14
N ASP A 66 -4.66 13.15 -4.70
CA ASP A 66 -4.44 13.05 -6.14
C ASP A 66 -3.98 11.66 -6.60
N ASP A 67 -3.58 10.80 -5.67
CA ASP A 67 -3.03 9.48 -5.99
C ASP A 67 -3.51 8.38 -5.05
N PHE A 68 -3.64 7.19 -5.63
CA PHE A 68 -3.85 5.94 -4.91
C PHE A 68 -2.81 4.92 -5.36
N THR A 69 -1.89 4.58 -4.46
CA THR A 69 -0.89 3.54 -4.70
C THR A 69 -1.24 2.29 -3.89
N PHE A 70 -1.24 1.13 -4.56
CA PHE A 70 -1.46 -0.19 -3.94
C PHE A 70 -0.42 -1.19 -4.44
N LEU A 71 0.34 -1.78 -3.53
CA LEU A 71 1.49 -2.62 -3.82
C LEU A 71 1.39 -3.94 -3.07
N VAL A 72 1.65 -5.05 -3.77
CA VAL A 72 1.59 -6.39 -3.18
C VAL A 72 2.99 -6.95 -3.05
N TRP A 73 3.34 -7.44 -1.87
CA TRP A 73 4.65 -7.99 -1.54
C TRP A 73 4.63 -9.51 -1.67
N ASN A 74 5.78 -10.10 -2.05
CA ASN A 74 5.98 -11.54 -2.07
C ASN A 74 6.80 -11.98 -0.87
#